data_AF-A0A6L2LP72-F1
#
_entry.id   AF-A0A6L2LP72-F1
#
_cell.length_a   1.000
_cell.length_b   1.000
_cell.length_c   1.000
_cell.angle_alpha   90.00
_cell.angle_beta   90.00
_cell.angle_gamma   90.00
#
_symmetry.space_group_name_H-M   'P 1'
#
loop_
_entity.id
_entity.type
_entity.pdbx_description
1 polymer ?
#
loop_
_entity_poly.entity_id
_entity_poly.type
_entity_poly.pdbx_seq_one_letter_code
_entity_poly.pdbx_strand_id
1 'polypeptide(L)'
;MMTDEFCPTEEVQRLEDELRHLKLIDINIATYTERFNELALLCPDAVLNEMKKVELYIKGLPEIIKGETMSSRPVTLNEAVCMAHALMEQQIQAKNKRIAEGLKRK
;
A
#
# COMPACT_ATOMS: atom_id res chain seq x y z
N MET A 1 -38.40 10.92 -2.61
CA MET A 1 -38.06 9.81 -1.70
C MET A 1 -36.63 9.46 -2.02
N MET A 2 -35.68 9.87 -1.17
CA MET A 2 -34.27 9.51 -1.33
C MET A 2 -34.11 8.07 -0.87
N THR A 3 -33.57 7.24 -1.74
CA THR A 3 -33.10 5.90 -1.40
C THR A 3 -31.95 6.07 -0.44
N ASP A 4 -32.24 5.93 0.86
CA ASP A 4 -31.23 5.58 1.85
C ASP A 4 -30.79 4.16 1.47
N GLU A 5 -29.76 4.06 0.64
CA GLU A 5 -29.19 2.79 0.21
C GLU A 5 -28.61 2.15 1.47
N PHE A 6 -29.37 1.23 2.03
CA PHE A 6 -29.00 0.48 3.22
C PHE A 6 -27.81 -0.41 2.87
N CYS A 7 -26.60 0.12 3.00
CA CYS A 7 -25.39 -0.70 2.97
C CYS A 7 -25.45 -1.61 4.20
N PRO A 8 -25.51 -2.94 4.03
CA PRO A 8 -25.54 -3.84 5.18
C PRO A 8 -24.31 -3.57 6.05
N THR A 9 -24.50 -3.38 7.36
CA THR A 9 -23.39 -3.14 8.31
C THR A 9 -22.30 -4.21 8.20
N GLU A 10 -22.68 -5.44 7.84
CA GLU A 10 -21.76 -6.55 7.57
C GLU A 10 -20.84 -6.30 6.36
N GLU A 11 -21.35 -5.72 5.27
CA GLU A 11 -20.54 -5.42 4.08
C GLU A 11 -19.53 -4.30 4.37
N VAL A 12 -19.94 -3.25 5.09
CA VAL A 12 -19.03 -2.20 5.55
C VAL A 12 -17.91 -2.80 6.42
N GLN A 13 -18.28 -3.64 7.40
CA GLN A 13 -17.31 -4.30 8.27
C GLN A 13 -16.31 -5.15 7.49
N ARG A 14 -16.78 -5.92 6.48
CA ARG A 14 -15.93 -6.74 5.61
C ARG A 14 -14.94 -5.88 4.82
N LEU A 15 -15.37 -4.75 4.26
CA LEU A 15 -14.50 -3.85 3.50
C LEU A 15 -13.46 -3.18 4.41
N GLU A 16 -13.84 -2.79 5.62
CA GLU A 16 -12.87 -2.25 6.58
C GLU A 16 -11.83 -3.29 7.01
N ASP A 17 -12.27 -4.53 7.22
CA ASP A 17 -11.36 -5.63 7.55
C ASP A 17 -10.44 -5.95 6.38
N GLU A 18 -10.93 -5.91 5.14
CA GLU A 18 -10.10 -6.01 3.96
C GLU A 18 -9.05 -4.90 3.92
N LEU A 19 -9.44 -3.64 4.15
CA LEU A 19 -8.52 -2.50 4.19
C LEU A 19 -7.43 -2.67 5.26
N ARG A 20 -7.80 -3.12 6.47
CA ARG A 20 -6.88 -3.32 7.60
C ARG A 20 -5.86 -4.44 7.37
N HIS A 21 -6.20 -5.41 6.52
CA HIS A 21 -5.40 -6.59 6.20
C HIS A 21 -4.86 -6.60 4.77
N LEU A 22 -5.09 -5.54 4.00
CA LEU A 22 -4.59 -5.39 2.64
C LEU A 22 -3.06 -5.47 2.67
N LYS A 23 -2.51 -6.28 1.78
CA LYS A 23 -1.07 -6.48 1.66
C LYS A 23 -0.67 -6.35 0.20
N LEU A 24 0.49 -5.75 -0.02
CA LEU A 24 1.15 -5.78 -1.31
C LEU A 24 1.58 -7.20 -1.62
N ILE A 25 1.05 -7.75 -2.71
CA ILE A 25 1.42 -9.07 -3.22
C ILE A 25 2.43 -8.89 -4.35
N ASP A 26 3.50 -9.67 -4.30
CA ASP A 26 4.63 -9.65 -5.23
C ASP A 26 5.31 -8.27 -5.32
N ILE A 27 5.09 -7.57 -6.44
CA ILE A 27 5.71 -6.28 -6.77
C ILE A 27 4.74 -5.33 -7.48
N ASN A 28 3.43 -5.61 -7.45
CA ASN A 28 2.45 -4.79 -8.16
C ASN A 28 1.91 -3.66 -7.28
N ILE A 29 2.74 -2.63 -7.09
CA ILE A 29 2.41 -1.45 -6.29
C ILE A 29 1.21 -0.68 -6.87
N ALA A 30 1.03 -0.70 -8.19
CA ALA A 30 -0.09 -0.01 -8.85
C ALA A 30 -1.43 -0.63 -8.45
N THR A 31 -1.58 -1.95 -8.59
CA THR A 31 -2.81 -2.67 -8.19
C THR A 31 -3.04 -2.58 -6.68
N TYR A 32 -1.99 -2.63 -5.86
CA TYR A 32 -2.13 -2.42 -4.42
C TYR A 32 -2.65 -1.02 -4.09
N THR A 33 -2.10 0.02 -4.73
CA THR A 33 -2.50 1.42 -4.51
C THR A 33 -3.93 1.68 -4.98
N GLU A 34 -4.29 1.12 -6.13
CA GLU A 34 -5.65 1.18 -6.68
C GLU A 34 -6.65 0.56 -5.70
N ARG A 35 -6.41 -0.69 -5.26
CA ARG A 35 -7.28 -1.37 -4.30
C ARG A 35 -7.37 -0.65 -2.96
N PHE A 36 -6.25 -0.12 -2.46
CA PHE A 36 -6.24 0.67 -1.24
C PHE A 36 -7.12 1.92 -1.36
N ASN A 37 -7.02 2.63 -2.49
CA ASN A 37 -7.84 3.83 -2.73
C ASN A 37 -9.33 3.50 -2.85
N GLU A 38 -9.69 2.42 -3.54
CA GLU A 38 -11.08 1.93 -3.59
C GLU A 38 -11.63 1.68 -2.19
N LEU A 39 -10.92 0.90 -1.38
CA LEU A 39 -11.34 0.56 -0.02
C LEU A 39 -11.39 1.81 0.89
N ALA A 40 -10.44 2.74 0.74
CA ALA A 40 -10.43 3.99 1.48
C ALA A 40 -11.62 4.90 1.12
N LEU A 41 -12.11 4.85 -0.12
CA LEU A 41 -13.32 5.56 -0.54
C LEU A 41 -14.60 4.91 0.02
N LEU A 42 -14.63 3.58 0.09
CA LEU A 42 -15.77 2.83 0.63
C LEU A 42 -15.85 2.87 2.16
N CYS A 43 -14.71 3.06 2.84
CA CYS A 43 -14.60 3.07 4.30
C CYS A 43 -13.98 4.38 4.82
N PRO A 44 -14.63 5.55 4.63
CA PRO A 44 -14.06 6.84 5.02
C PRO A 44 -13.78 6.93 6.54
N ASP A 45 -14.58 6.25 7.36
CA ASP A 45 -14.39 6.19 8.82
C ASP A 45 -13.13 5.40 9.25
N ALA A 46 -12.63 4.50 8.39
CA ALA A 46 -11.36 3.82 8.62
C ALA A 46 -10.15 4.73 8.32
N VAL A 47 -10.32 5.74 7.46
CA VAL A 47 -9.26 6.66 6.97
C VAL A 47 -9.53 8.12 7.32
N LEU A 48 -10.13 8.38 8.50
CA LEU A 48 -10.60 9.70 8.97
C LEU A 48 -9.63 10.88 8.79
N ASN A 49 -8.32 10.62 8.74
CA ASN A 49 -7.32 11.65 8.47
C ASN A 49 -6.16 11.09 7.64
N GLU A 50 -5.41 12.01 7.04
CA GLU A 50 -4.28 11.67 6.16
C GLU A 50 -3.22 10.82 6.86
N MET A 51 -2.94 11.08 8.14
CA MET A 51 -1.95 10.31 8.91
C MET A 51 -2.36 8.84 9.05
N LYS A 52 -3.63 8.57 9.40
CA LYS A 52 -4.16 7.20 9.48
C LYS A 52 -4.16 6.52 8.11
N LYS A 53 -4.50 7.26 7.06
CA LYS A 53 -4.47 6.77 5.68
C LYS A 53 -3.06 6.33 5.27
N VAL A 54 -2.06 7.16 5.56
CA VAL A 54 -0.65 6.86 5.32
C VAL A 54 -0.19 5.67 6.15
N GLU A 55 -0.53 5.61 7.43
CA GLU A 55 -0.15 4.50 8.32
C GLU A 55 -0.72 3.15 7.83
N LEU A 56 -2.00 3.12 7.47
CA LEU A 56 -2.64 1.92 6.93
C LEU A 56 -2.01 1.49 5.60
N TYR A 57 -1.72 2.44 4.71
CA TYR A 57 -1.05 2.13 3.44
C TYR A 57 0.34 1.52 3.67
N ILE A 58 1.12 2.07 4.60
CA ILE A 58 2.47 1.58 4.91
C ILE A 58 2.42 0.19 5.59
N LYS A 59 1.41 -0.07 6.41
CA LYS A 59 1.23 -1.35 7.12
C LYS A 59 1.10 -2.54 6.17
N GLY A 60 0.52 -2.34 4.98
CA GLY A 60 0.38 -3.39 3.97
C GLY A 60 1.63 -3.61 3.10
N LEU A 61 2.69 -2.80 3.26
CA LEU A 61 3.92 -2.95 2.48
C LEU A 61 4.81 -4.09 3.01
N PRO A 62 5.66 -4.70 2.16
CA PRO A 62 6.66 -5.67 2.59
C PRO A 62 7.64 -5.03 3.58
N GLU A 63 8.11 -5.79 4.58
CA GLU A 63 8.85 -5.23 5.72
C GLU A 63 10.07 -4.37 5.32
N ILE A 64 10.78 -4.77 4.25
CA ILE A 64 11.92 -4.00 3.73
C ILE A 64 11.49 -2.61 3.24
N ILE A 65 10.38 -2.54 2.48
CA ILE A 65 9.86 -1.27 1.95
C ILE A 65 9.20 -0.46 3.07
N LYS A 66 8.46 -1.15 3.95
CA LYS A 66 7.77 -0.56 5.09
C LYS A 66 8.73 0.18 6.02
N GLY A 67 9.84 -0.45 6.42
CA GLY A 67 10.83 0.17 7.31
C GLY A 67 11.40 1.47 6.75
N GLU A 68 11.81 1.45 5.48
CA GLU A 68 12.38 2.62 4.79
C GLU A 68 11.33 3.73 4.56
N THR A 69 10.10 3.35 4.21
CA THR A 69 9.00 4.30 4.02
C THR A 69 8.62 4.96 5.34
N MET A 70 8.54 4.20 6.45
CA MET A 70 8.29 4.74 7.80
C MET A 70 9.39 5.72 8.25
N SER A 71 10.66 5.37 8.00
CA SER A 71 11.82 6.21 8.36
C SER A 71 11.76 7.59 7.69
N SER A 72 11.26 7.62 6.45
CA SER A 72 11.14 8.83 5.63
C SER A 72 9.97 9.73 6.05
N ARG A 73 9.07 9.26 6.92
CA ARG A 73 7.93 10.01 7.49
C ARG A 73 7.10 10.76 6.44
N PRO A 74 6.47 10.05 5.47
CA PRO A 74 5.53 10.67 4.54
C PRO A 74 4.41 11.40 5.29
N VAL A 75 4.08 12.59 4.82
CA VAL A 75 2.97 13.40 5.31
C VAL A 75 1.71 13.10 4.50
N THR A 76 1.86 12.70 3.24
CA THR A 76 0.74 12.39 2.33
C THR A 76 0.80 10.96 1.81
N LEU A 77 -0.35 10.41 1.41
CA LEU A 77 -0.42 9.11 0.76
C LEU A 77 0.42 9.09 -0.52
N ASN A 78 0.39 10.17 -1.30
CA ASN A 78 1.14 10.25 -2.55
C ASN A 78 2.66 10.13 -2.31
N GLU A 79 3.19 10.77 -1.27
CA GLU A 79 4.59 10.60 -0.87
C GLU A 79 4.89 9.15 -0.50
N ALA A 80 4.03 8.50 0.29
CA ALA A 80 4.19 7.09 0.65
C ALA A 80 4.18 6.16 -0.58
N VAL A 81 3.29 6.41 -1.54
CA VAL A 81 3.21 5.67 -2.82
C VAL A 81 4.48 5.87 -3.65
N CYS A 82 4.92 7.11 -3.83
CA CYS A 82 6.13 7.43 -4.59
C CYS A 82 7.38 6.77 -3.98
N MET A 83 7.52 6.82 -2.65
CA MET A 83 8.64 6.18 -1.96
C MET A 83 8.60 4.66 -2.09
N ALA A 84 7.44 4.04 -1.88
CA ALA A 84 7.28 2.59 -2.02
C ALA A 84 7.64 2.11 -3.43
N HIS A 85 7.23 2.86 -4.46
CA HIS A 85 7.59 2.59 -5.86
C HIS A 85 9.10 2.70 -6.09
N ALA A 86 9.72 3.80 -5.65
CA ALA A 86 11.16 4.02 -5.82
C ALA A 86 12.00 2.94 -5.13
N LEU A 87 11.67 2.59 -3.88
CA LEU A 87 12.37 1.55 -3.13
C LEU A 87 12.22 0.17 -3.78
N MET A 88 11.05 -0.14 -4.34
CA MET A 88 10.82 -1.38 -5.04
C MET A 88 11.67 -1.49 -6.31
N GLU A 89 11.73 -0.41 -7.09
CA GLU A 89 12.58 -0.35 -8.28
C GLU A 89 14.07 -0.52 -7.94
N GLN A 90 14.53 0.15 -6.88
CA GLN A 90 15.90 -0.01 -6.37
C GLN A 90 16.22 -1.47 -6.01
N GLN A 91 15.29 -2.19 -5.37
CA GLN A 91 15.48 -3.60 -5.03
C GLN A 91 15.57 -4.50 -6.27
N ILE A 92 14.73 -4.25 -7.29
CA ILE A 92 14.76 -4.98 -8.56
C ILE A 92 16.11 -4.75 -9.26
N GLN A 93 16.54 -3.50 -9.37
CA GLN A 93 17.81 -3.14 -9.99
C GLN A 93 19.00 -3.77 -9.24
N ALA A 94 19.01 -3.72 -7.90
CA ALA A 94 20.05 -4.33 -7.08
C ALA A 94 20.11 -5.86 -7.24
N LYS A 95 18.96 -6.53 -7.36
CA LYS A 95 18.90 -7.98 -7.63
C LYS A 95 19.47 -8.31 -9.01
N ASN A 96 19.08 -7.57 -10.04
CA ASN A 96 19.57 -7.77 -11.41
C ASN A 96 21.09 -7.57 -11.52
N LYS A 97 21.64 -6.55 -10.85
CA LYS A 97 23.08 -6.30 -10.80
C LYS A 97 23.86 -7.47 -10.17
N ARG A 98 23.38 -8.00 -9.05
CA ARG A 98 24.00 -9.17 -8.38
C ARG A 98 24.02 -10.41 -9.27
N ILE A 99 22.94 -10.66 -10.02
CA ILE A 99 22.86 -11.77 -10.97
C ILE A 99 23.89 -11.58 -12.10
N ALA A 100 23.96 -10.38 -12.67
CA ALA A 100 24.91 -10.07 -13.75
C ALA A 100 26.38 -10.21 -13.31
N GLU A 101 26.72 -9.80 -12.09
CA GLU A 101 28.08 -9.96 -11.52
C GLU A 101 28.42 -11.42 -11.22
N GLY A 102 27.46 -12.22 -10.75
CA GLY A 102 27.63 -13.65 -10.51
C GLY A 102 27.88 -14.44 -11.80
N LEU A 103 27.26 -14.03 -12.92
CA LEU A 103 27.48 -14.62 -14.24
C LEU A 103 28.85 -14.27 -14.83
N LYS A 104 29.39 -13.08 -14.53
CA LYS A 104 30.74 -12.67 -14.99
C LYS A 104 31.90 -13.33 -14.25
N ARG A 105 31.62 -13.95 -13.10
CA ARG A 105 32.61 -14.65 -12.26
C ARG A 105 32.67 -16.16 -12.50
N LYS A 106 31.82 -16.69 -13.38
CA LYS A 106 31.85 -18.09 -13.85
C LYS A 106 32.43 -18.15 -15.26
#